data_AF-A0A923YB39-F1
#
_entry.id   AF-A0A923YB39-F1
#
_cell.length_a   1.000
_cell.length_b   1.000
_cell.length_c   1.000
_cell.angle_alpha   90.00
_cell.angle_beta   90.00
_cell.angle_gamma   90.00
#
_symmetry.space_group_name_H-M   'P 1'
#
loop_
_entity.id
_entity.type
_entity.pdbx_description
1 polymer ?
#
loop_
_entity_poly.entity_id
_entity_poly.type
_entity_poly.pdbx_seq_one_letter_code
_entity_poly.pdbx_strand_id
1 'polypeptide(L)' 'MGEILIVVGFLIGCYGGCMLSLPSVMMDADGKASKKQQSKFSIVIVIGSLLVLAGQYIMVSPYSY' A
#
# COMPACT_ATOMS: atom_id res chain seq x y z
N MET A 1 -5.38 9.80 -16.89
CA MET A 1 -4.99 8.39 -16.59
C MET A 1 -4.12 8.25 -15.34
N GLY A 2 -3.17 9.17 -15.06
CA GLY A 2 -2.35 9.09 -13.83
C GLY A 2 -3.13 9.20 -12.51
N GLU A 3 -4.21 9.99 -12.47
CA GLU A 3 -5.12 10.08 -11.30
C GLU A 3 -5.68 8.72 -10.87
N ILE A 4 -6.03 7.86 -11.83
CA ILE A 4 -6.58 6.52 -11.55
C ILE A 4 -5.50 5.65 -10.88
N LEU A 5 -4.24 5.74 -11.32
CA LEU A 5 -3.12 5.04 -10.66
C LEU A 5 -2.89 5.54 -9.23
N ILE A 6 -3.03 6.85 -9.00
CA ILE A 6 -2.89 7.44 -7.66
C ILE A 6 -4.00 6.92 -6.75
N VAL A 7 -5.26 6.94 -7.19
CA VAL A 7 -6.40 6.47 -6.39
C VAL A 7 -6.27 4.98 -6.10
N VAL A 8 -5.90 4.16 -7.09
CA VAL A 8 -5.71 2.71 -6.91
C VAL A 8 -4.55 2.43 -5.95
N GLY A 9 -3.40 3.10 -6.12
CA GLY A 9 -2.26 2.95 -5.21
C GLY A 9 -2.58 3.37 -3.78
N PHE A 10 -3.37 4.43 -3.61
CA PHE A 10 -3.82 4.93 -2.30
C PHE A 10 -4.78 3.95 -1.62
N LEU A 11 -5.76 3.40 -2.34
CA LEU A 11 -6.69 2.40 -1.82
C LEU A 11 -5.98 1.12 -1.37
N ILE A 12 -5.01 0.63 -2.15
CA ILE A 12 -4.20 -0.55 -1.81
C ILE A 12 -3.33 -0.26 -0.57
N GLY A 13 -2.71 0.92 -0.50
CA GLY A 13 -1.92 1.35 0.66
C GLY A 13 -2.77 1.45 1.94
N CYS A 14 -3.95 2.07 1.86
CA CYS A 14 -4.89 2.14 2.97
C CYS A 14 -5.37 0.76 3.42
N TYR A 15 -5.69 -0.14 2.48
CA TYR A 15 -6.11 -1.50 2.82
C TYR A 15 -5.00 -2.28 3.55
N GLY A 16 -3.76 -2.19 3.05
CA GLY A 16 -2.60 -2.78 3.71
C GLY A 16 -2.36 -2.22 5.11
N GLY A 17 -2.48 -0.89 5.27
CA GLY A 17 -2.36 -0.21 6.57
C GLY A 17 -3.46 -0.58 7.56
N CYS A 18 -4.72 -0.65 7.11
CA CYS A 18 -5.84 -1.06 7.95
C CYS A 18 -5.66 -2.50 8.45
N MET A 19 -5.22 -3.42 7.59
CA MET A 19 -4.94 -4.82 7.97
C MET A 19 -3.79 -4.93 9.00
N LEU A 20 -2.78 -4.07 8.89
CA LEU A 20 -1.72 -3.93 9.89
C LEU A 20 -2.24 -3.41 11.25
N SER A 21 -3.30 -2.61 11.26
CA SER A 21 -3.88 -2.10 12.51
C SER A 21 -4.79 -3.12 13.23
N LEU A 22 -5.18 -4.20 12.55
CA LEU A 22 -6.06 -5.23 13.10
C LEU A 22 -5.25 -6.32 13.83
N PRO A 23 -5.32 -6.40 15.17
CA PRO A 23 -4.59 -7.41 15.93
C PRO A 23 -5.03 -8.85 15.59
N SER A 24 -6.29 -9.05 15.19
CA SER A 24 -6.81 -10.34 14.71
C SER A 24 -6.13 -10.85 13.43
N VAL A 25 -5.54 -9.96 12.63
CA VAL A 25 -4.86 -10.30 11.38
C VAL A 25 -3.33 -10.25 11.52
N MET A 26 -2.83 -9.71 12.64
CA MET A 26 -1.39 -9.65 12.94
C MET A 26 -0.94 -10.65 14.01
N MET A 27 -1.85 -11.20 14.80
CA MET A 27 -1.53 -12.20 15.82
C MET A 27 -1.57 -13.61 15.24
N ASP A 28 -0.51 -14.37 15.48
CA ASP A 28 -0.47 -15.80 15.23
C ASP A 28 -1.35 -16.55 16.26
N ALA A 29 -1.60 -17.84 16.03
CA ALA A 29 -2.45 -18.67 16.92
C ALA A 29 -1.98 -18.69 18.39
N ASP A 30 -0.70 -18.38 18.64
CA ASP A 30 -0.08 -18.26 19.95
C ASP A 30 -0.16 -16.84 20.57
N GLY A 31 -0.90 -15.91 19.96
CA GLY A 31 -1.04 -14.52 20.42
C GLY A 31 0.18 -13.63 20.21
N LYS A 32 1.20 -14.11 19.46
CA LYS A 32 2.41 -13.35 19.12
C LYS A 32 2.24 -12.58 17.83
N ALA A 33 2.89 -11.43 17.71
CA ALA A 33 2.93 -10.68 16.44
C ALA A 33 3.61 -11.52 15.34
N SER A 34 2.84 -11.88 14.31
CA SER A 34 3.32 -12.69 13.20
C SER A 34 4.16 -11.83 12.26
N LYS A 35 5.49 -11.97 12.36
CA LYS A 35 6.46 -11.31 11.45
C LYS A 35 6.16 -11.63 9.98
N LYS A 36 5.57 -12.79 9.70
CA LYS A 36 5.21 -13.24 8.35
C LYS A 36 4.02 -12.44 7.79
N GLN A 37 2.98 -12.18 8.57
CA GLN A 37 1.87 -11.31 8.15
C GLN A 37 2.30 -9.85 8.05
N GLN A 38 3.09 -9.37 9.02
CA GLN A 38 3.65 -8.03 9.00
C GLN A 38 4.48 -7.76 7.73
N SER A 39 5.30 -8.72 7.31
CA SER A 39 6.08 -8.62 6.06
C SER A 39 5.18 -8.58 4.82
N LYS A 40 4.13 -9.42 4.75
CA LYS A 40 3.19 -9.43 3.61
C LYS A 40 2.47 -8.09 3.45
N PHE A 41 1.93 -7.53 4.53
CA PHE A 41 1.23 -6.24 4.46
C PHE A 41 2.19 -5.08 4.19
N SER A 42 3.43 -5.14 4.69
CA SER A 42 4.47 -4.17 4.36
C SER A 42 4.76 -4.14 2.85
N ILE A 43 4.87 -5.30 2.20
CA ILE A 43 5.05 -5.39 0.74
C ILE A 43 3.87 -4.77 -0.01
N VAL A 44 2.63 -5.00 0.44
CA VAL A 44 1.43 -4.41 -0.18
C VAL A 44 1.44 -2.89 -0.08
N ILE A 45 1.87 -2.32 1.05
CA ILE A 45 2.02 -0.87 1.24
C ILE A 45 3.09 -0.31 0.31
N VAL A 46 4.23 -1.00 0.16
CA VAL A 46 5.32 -0.58 -0.75
C VAL A 46 4.85 -0.57 -2.21
N ILE A 47 4.12 -1.59 -2.64
CA ILE A 47 3.56 -1.63 -4.00
C ILE A 47 2.55 -0.51 -4.22
N GLY A 48 1.66 -0.27 -3.24
CA GLY A 48 0.69 0.83 -3.29
C GLY A 48 1.36 2.20 -3.42
N SER A 49 2.42 2.44 -2.64
CA SER A 49 3.17 3.70 -2.68
C SER A 49 3.94 3.90 -3.99
N LEU A 50 4.49 2.83 -4.60
CA LEU A 50 5.09 2.89 -5.94
C LEU A 50 4.07 3.23 -7.03
N LEU A 51 2.83 2.71 -6.95
CA LEU A 51 1.75 3.05 -7.87
C LEU A 51 1.33 4.53 -7.75
N VAL A 52 1.32 5.07 -6.52
CA VAL A 52 1.07 6.51 -6.30
C VAL A 52 2.19 7.36 -6.87
N LEU A 53 3.45 6.97 -6.67
CA LEU A 53 4.62 7.64 -7.26
C LEU A 53 4.58 7.60 -8.80
N ALA A 54 4.28 6.45 -9.39
CA ALA A 54 4.17 6.30 -10.84
C ALA A 54 2.99 7.12 -11.40
N GLY A 55 1.84 7.11 -10.72
CA GLY A 55 0.69 7.93 -11.08
C GLY A 55 0.98 9.43 -11.02
N GLN A 56 1.69 9.88 -9.98
CA GLN A 56 2.17 11.26 -9.86
C GLN A 56 3.16 11.62 -10.97
N TYR A 57 4.10 10.73 -11.29
CA TYR A 57 5.06 10.95 -12.37
C TYR A 57 4.37 11.14 -13.73
N ILE A 58 3.39 10.29 -14.05
CA ILE A 58 2.58 10.39 -15.28
C ILE A 58 1.71 11.66 -15.30
N MET A 59 1.32 12.19 -14.14
CA MET A 59 0.54 13.41 -13.99
C MET A 59 1.38 14.70 -14.03
N VAL A 60 2.65 14.63 -13.66
CA VAL A 60 3.60 15.77 -13.70
C VAL A 60 4.28 15.87 -15.06
N SER A 61 4.55 14.74 -15.73
CA SER A 61 5.12 14.70 -17.08
C SER A 61 4.30 15.34 -18.22
N PRO A 62 2.97 15.54 -18.19
CA PRO A 62 2.25 16.23 -19.26
C PRO A 62 2.41 17.75 -19.18
N TYR A 63 3.05 18.28 -18.12
CA TYR A 63 3.42 19.70 -18.00
C TYR A 63 4.89 19.99 -18.33
N SER A 64 5.65 18.98 -18.78
CA SER A 64 6.98 19.19 -19.39
C SER A 64 6.82 19.48 -20.89
N TYR A 65 6.29 20.66 -21.20
CA TYR A 65 6.50 21.33 -22.48
C TYR A 65 7.68 22.30 -22.35
#